data_AF-A0A8B3LWQ9-F1
#
_entry.id   AF-A0A8B3LWQ9-F1
#
_cell.length_a   1.000
_cell.length_b   1.000
_cell.length_c   1.000
_cell.angle_alpha   90.00
_cell.angle_beta   90.00
_cell.angle_gamma   90.00
#
_symmetry.space_group_name_H-M   'P 1'
#
loop_
_entity.id
_entity.type
_entity.pdbx_description
1 polymer ?
#
loop_
_entity_poly.entity_id
_entity_poly.type
_entity_poly.pdbx_seq_one_letter_code
_entity_poly.pdbx_strand_id
1 'polypeptide(L)'
;METVQSSDIRNPTKTSGRPDNDNRPRLDEPALSMGRSVFPDGVTARIYQPCRSATTSAKPRKDWRLIFEPRTAPFIEPLMGYTGGRDTLTQVQLDFPTLEAAIRYAERQGLNHVVQAPSSGCQAKVSNRQASEQRHVFSDVVWQRLQLAWLQASHNYGAGAKAAHIQTALSEPETFYASPMEVVDDPVLALDEKLAVLKNWAWNEYLIDLATAEGMPENARPTRRDEVELALLALEGRTQRFQTRLSPVCSRIAA
;
A
#
# COMPACT_ATOMS: atom_id res chain seq x y z
N MET A 1 -83.74 -27.69 -66.06
CA MET A 1 -83.25 -29.07 -65.90
C MET A 1 -82.03 -28.98 -65.01
N GLU A 2 -82.07 -29.73 -63.90
CA GLU A 2 -80.90 -30.24 -63.15
C GLU A 2 -80.00 -29.21 -62.43
N THR A 3 -79.48 -29.38 -61.22
CA THR A 3 -79.67 -30.22 -60.01
C THR A 3 -78.50 -29.78 -59.07
N VAL A 4 -78.68 -29.83 -57.73
CA VAL A 4 -77.69 -30.35 -56.73
C VAL A 4 -76.33 -29.57 -56.60
N GLN A 5 -75.75 -29.20 -55.46
CA GLN A 5 -75.86 -29.51 -54.03
C GLN A 5 -74.87 -28.61 -53.25
N SER A 6 -75.02 -28.58 -51.90
CA SER A 6 -73.97 -28.65 -50.85
C SER A 6 -72.74 -27.72 -50.91
N SER A 7 -72.18 -27.20 -49.82
CA SER A 7 -72.43 -27.32 -48.38
C SER A 7 -71.48 -26.35 -47.67
N ASP A 8 -71.73 -26.22 -46.36
CA ASP A 8 -70.72 -26.09 -45.32
C ASP A 8 -70.37 -24.73 -44.68
N ILE A 9 -70.91 -24.64 -43.46
CA ILE A 9 -70.19 -24.46 -42.18
C ILE A 9 -69.75 -23.05 -41.78
N ARG A 10 -70.52 -22.60 -40.78
CA ARG A 10 -70.29 -21.57 -39.77
C ARG A 10 -68.92 -21.69 -39.10
N ASN A 11 -68.21 -20.57 -38.92
CA ASN A 11 -68.21 -19.80 -37.66
C ASN A 11 -67.13 -18.70 -37.67
N PRO A 12 -67.42 -17.51 -37.10
CA PRO A 12 -66.44 -16.46 -36.87
C PRO A 12 -65.63 -16.76 -35.60
N THR A 13 -64.30 -16.70 -35.67
CA THR A 13 -63.46 -16.79 -34.47
C THR A 13 -63.35 -15.43 -33.77
N LYS A 14 -63.70 -15.53 -32.49
CA LYS A 14 -63.80 -14.51 -31.46
C LYS A 14 -62.41 -14.25 -30.84
N THR A 15 -62.15 -12.97 -30.55
CA THR A 15 -61.45 -12.41 -29.37
C THR A 15 -60.03 -12.83 -28.96
N SER A 16 -59.21 -11.78 -28.78
CA SER A 16 -58.28 -11.53 -27.67
C SER A 16 -57.23 -12.59 -27.29
N GLY A 17 -55.97 -12.27 -27.53
CA GLY A 17 -54.82 -12.95 -26.90
C GLY A 17 -53.96 -11.94 -26.16
N ARG A 18 -53.79 -12.15 -24.85
CA ARG A 18 -52.77 -11.52 -24.00
C ARG A 18 -51.37 -11.73 -24.62
N PRO A 19 -50.35 -10.92 -24.29
CA PRO A 19 -48.97 -11.32 -24.60
C PRO A 19 -48.70 -12.66 -23.90
N ASP A 20 -48.44 -13.70 -24.69
CA ASP A 20 -48.05 -15.01 -24.18
C ASP A 20 -46.77 -14.84 -23.37
N ASN A 21 -46.86 -15.13 -22.07
CA ASN A 21 -45.69 -15.33 -21.22
C ASN A 21 -45.12 -16.71 -21.58
N ASP A 22 -44.17 -16.71 -22.50
CA ASP A 22 -43.58 -17.86 -23.19
C ASP A 22 -42.63 -18.72 -22.30
N ASN A 23 -42.93 -18.86 -21.00
CA ASN A 23 -42.17 -19.74 -20.09
C ASN A 23 -42.49 -21.23 -20.26
N ARG A 24 -43.19 -21.63 -21.33
CA ARG A 24 -43.39 -23.04 -21.66
C ARG A 24 -42.19 -23.50 -22.49
N PRO A 25 -41.51 -24.60 -22.12
CA PRO A 25 -40.46 -25.15 -22.98
C PRO A 25 -41.13 -25.53 -24.31
N ARG A 26 -40.70 -24.89 -25.41
CA ARG A 26 -41.12 -25.27 -26.76
C ARG A 26 -40.78 -26.74 -26.95
N LEU A 27 -41.81 -27.57 -27.14
CA LEU A 27 -41.68 -29.00 -27.37
C LEU A 27 -41.06 -29.34 -28.74
N ASP A 28 -40.86 -28.32 -29.59
CA ASP A 28 -40.27 -28.43 -30.93
C ASP A 28 -38.79 -27.99 -30.99
N GLU A 29 -38.21 -27.57 -29.85
CA GLU A 29 -36.78 -27.27 -29.78
C GLU A 29 -36.01 -28.56 -29.41
N PRO A 30 -35.01 -28.98 -30.22
CA PRO A 30 -34.26 -30.18 -29.92
C PRO A 30 -33.59 -30.00 -28.54
N ALA A 31 -33.88 -30.94 -27.64
CA ALA A 31 -33.29 -31.00 -26.30
C ALA A 31 -31.79 -30.70 -26.40
N LEU A 32 -31.33 -29.69 -25.64
CA LEU A 32 -29.96 -29.19 -25.59
C LEU A 32 -28.98 -30.35 -25.44
N SER A 33 -28.55 -30.86 -26.59
CA SER A 33 -27.66 -32.00 -26.71
C SER A 33 -26.26 -31.44 -26.53
N MET A 34 -25.71 -31.62 -25.34
CA MET A 34 -24.27 -31.83 -25.06
C MET A 34 -23.33 -31.34 -26.18
N GLY A 35 -23.26 -30.03 -26.44
CA GLY A 35 -22.43 -29.53 -27.54
C GLY A 35 -22.77 -28.15 -28.13
N ARG A 36 -23.98 -27.61 -27.91
CA ARG A 36 -24.28 -26.21 -28.29
C ARG A 36 -24.16 -25.31 -27.06
N SER A 37 -23.18 -24.43 -27.06
CA SER A 37 -23.02 -23.39 -26.05
C SER A 37 -24.28 -22.56 -25.94
N VAL A 38 -24.69 -22.19 -24.72
CA VAL A 38 -25.80 -21.23 -24.52
C VAL A 38 -25.41 -19.83 -25.04
N PHE A 39 -24.11 -19.60 -25.19
CA PHE A 39 -23.55 -18.35 -25.66
C PHE A 39 -23.37 -18.32 -27.19
N PRO A 40 -23.53 -17.15 -27.82
CA PRO A 40 -23.24 -16.97 -29.24
C PRO A 40 -21.80 -17.35 -29.59
N ASP A 41 -21.59 -17.77 -30.84
CA ASP A 41 -20.25 -18.07 -31.35
C ASP A 41 -19.37 -16.79 -31.38
N GLY A 42 -18.07 -16.96 -31.11
CA GLY A 42 -17.09 -15.87 -31.11
C GLY A 42 -17.07 -15.02 -29.83
N VAL A 43 -17.67 -15.50 -28.74
CA VAL A 43 -17.58 -14.88 -27.41
C VAL A 43 -16.27 -15.30 -26.72
N THR A 44 -15.49 -14.32 -26.28
CA THR A 44 -14.28 -14.53 -25.47
C THR A 44 -14.54 -14.19 -24.01
N ALA A 45 -14.20 -15.09 -23.11
CA ALA A 45 -14.26 -14.91 -21.68
C ALA A 45 -12.86 -14.60 -21.11
N ARG A 46 -12.77 -13.59 -20.25
CA ARG A 46 -11.56 -13.24 -19.49
C ARG A 46 -11.71 -13.72 -18.06
N ILE A 47 -10.80 -14.58 -17.63
CA ILE A 47 -10.72 -15.08 -16.26
C ILE A 47 -9.59 -14.34 -15.57
N TYR A 48 -9.90 -13.61 -14.50
CA TYR A 48 -8.89 -12.86 -13.74
C TYR A 48 -9.25 -12.78 -12.25
N GLN A 49 -8.23 -12.50 -11.44
CA GLN A 49 -8.42 -12.22 -10.02
C GLN A 49 -8.48 -10.70 -9.79
N PRO A 50 -9.57 -10.15 -9.23
CA PRO A 50 -9.67 -8.72 -8.95
C PRO A 50 -8.56 -8.24 -8.00
N CYS A 51 -7.93 -7.14 -8.40
CA CYS A 51 -6.94 -6.45 -7.61
C CYS A 51 -7.57 -5.63 -6.48
N ARG A 52 -6.80 -5.32 -5.43
CA ARG A 52 -7.21 -4.31 -4.46
C ARG A 52 -7.37 -2.96 -5.18
N SER A 53 -8.38 -2.18 -4.81
CA SER A 53 -8.45 -0.79 -5.27
C SER A 53 -7.24 -0.03 -4.75
N ALA A 54 -6.61 0.80 -5.59
CA ALA A 54 -5.43 1.55 -5.20
C ALA A 54 -5.73 2.59 -4.10
N THR A 55 -6.94 3.15 -4.12
CA THR A 55 -7.36 4.24 -3.23
C THR A 55 -7.88 3.73 -1.88
N THR A 56 -8.28 2.46 -1.79
CA THR A 56 -8.86 1.92 -0.56
C THR A 56 -7.97 0.84 0.05
N SER A 57 -7.82 0.87 1.38
CA SER A 57 -7.04 -0.12 2.12
C SER A 57 -7.81 -1.42 2.40
N ALA A 58 -8.85 -1.73 1.64
CA ALA A 58 -9.65 -2.93 1.84
C ALA A 58 -8.88 -4.20 1.45
N LYS A 59 -9.17 -5.31 2.14
CA LYS A 59 -8.57 -6.60 1.81
C LYS A 59 -9.01 -7.04 0.40
N PRO A 60 -8.08 -7.48 -0.47
CA PRO A 60 -8.45 -7.95 -1.80
C PRO A 60 -9.31 -9.21 -1.71
N ARG A 61 -10.27 -9.33 -2.63
CA ARG A 61 -11.04 -10.57 -2.80
C ARG A 61 -10.12 -11.63 -3.40
N LYS A 62 -10.25 -12.87 -2.90
CA LYS A 62 -9.49 -14.03 -3.42
C LYS A 62 -10.25 -14.78 -4.51
N ASP A 63 -11.48 -14.37 -4.78
CA ASP A 63 -12.35 -15.01 -5.75
C ASP A 63 -11.89 -14.70 -7.17
N TRP A 64 -12.01 -15.70 -8.04
CA TRP A 64 -11.75 -15.60 -9.46
C TRP A 64 -13.00 -15.10 -10.16
N ARG A 65 -12.84 -14.16 -11.09
CA ARG A 65 -13.96 -13.62 -11.86
C ARG A 65 -13.82 -13.95 -13.32
N LEU A 66 -14.91 -14.42 -13.92
CA LEU A 66 -15.08 -14.59 -15.36
C LEU A 66 -15.96 -13.45 -15.87
N ILE A 67 -15.43 -12.68 -16.83
CA ILE A 67 -16.13 -11.59 -17.52
C ILE A 67 -16.07 -11.82 -19.03
N PHE A 68 -17.10 -11.42 -19.76
CA PHE A 68 -17.12 -11.49 -21.22
C PHE A 68 -16.50 -10.23 -21.85
N GLU A 69 -15.71 -10.41 -22.91
CA GLU A 69 -15.19 -9.30 -23.69
C GLU A 69 -16.33 -8.59 -24.46
N PRO A 70 -16.41 -7.25 -24.43
CA PRO A 70 -17.47 -6.54 -25.13
C PRO A 70 -17.33 -6.71 -26.64
N ARG A 71 -18.40 -7.18 -27.28
CA ARG A 71 -18.41 -7.42 -28.74
C ARG A 71 -18.73 -6.18 -29.55
N THR A 72 -19.40 -5.21 -28.94
CA THR A 72 -19.87 -3.98 -29.60
C THR A 72 -19.49 -2.79 -28.73
N ALA A 73 -18.99 -1.73 -29.35
CA ALA A 73 -18.69 -0.49 -28.64
C ALA A 73 -19.99 0.14 -28.07
N PRO A 74 -19.93 0.76 -26.88
CA PRO A 74 -21.04 1.54 -26.38
C PRO A 74 -21.31 2.74 -27.29
N PHE A 75 -22.58 3.13 -27.43
CA PHE A 75 -23.00 4.29 -28.23
C PHE A 75 -23.68 5.34 -27.34
N ILE A 76 -23.61 6.59 -27.74
CA ILE A 76 -24.31 7.69 -27.07
C ILE A 76 -25.69 7.85 -27.72
N GLU A 77 -26.73 7.82 -26.90
CA GLU A 77 -28.11 7.99 -27.35
C GLU A 77 -28.37 9.46 -27.75
N PRO A 78 -29.00 9.73 -28.92
CA PRO A 78 -29.06 11.07 -29.50
C PRO A 78 -29.98 12.06 -28.77
N LEU A 79 -31.02 11.59 -28.06
CA LEU A 79 -32.01 12.46 -27.42
C LEU A 79 -31.53 12.97 -26.05
N MET A 80 -31.11 12.05 -25.18
CA MET A 80 -30.76 12.29 -23.78
C MET A 80 -29.26 12.25 -23.51
N GLY A 81 -28.45 11.74 -24.44
CA GLY A 81 -27.00 11.62 -24.27
C GLY A 81 -26.55 10.48 -23.37
N TYR A 82 -27.41 9.49 -23.11
CA TYR A 82 -27.04 8.34 -22.27
C TYR A 82 -26.19 7.31 -23.02
N THR A 83 -25.30 6.64 -22.30
CA THR A 83 -24.50 5.55 -22.84
C THR A 83 -25.35 4.28 -22.96
N GLY A 84 -25.68 3.89 -24.18
CA GLY A 84 -26.36 2.65 -24.52
C GLY A 84 -25.37 1.55 -24.95
N GLY A 85 -25.81 0.29 -24.81
CA GLY A 85 -25.07 -0.89 -25.27
C GLY A 85 -26.01 -1.90 -25.92
N ARG A 86 -25.51 -2.62 -26.94
CA ARG A 86 -26.24 -3.72 -27.59
C ARG A 86 -25.83 -5.10 -27.07
N ASP A 87 -24.71 -5.18 -26.36
CA ASP A 87 -24.17 -6.41 -25.82
C ASP A 87 -24.64 -6.61 -24.37
N THR A 88 -25.44 -7.64 -24.15
CA THR A 88 -25.96 -7.98 -22.81
C THR A 88 -24.94 -8.74 -21.97
N LEU A 89 -23.96 -9.41 -22.60
CA LEU A 89 -22.97 -10.23 -21.89
C LEU A 89 -21.99 -9.39 -21.09
N THR A 90 -21.82 -8.11 -21.46
CA THR A 90 -20.99 -7.14 -20.71
C THR A 90 -21.49 -6.94 -19.28
N GLN A 91 -22.78 -7.17 -19.02
CA GLN A 91 -23.38 -7.04 -17.69
C GLN A 91 -23.16 -8.29 -16.81
N VAL A 92 -22.83 -9.43 -17.40
CA VAL A 92 -22.71 -10.71 -16.71
C VAL A 92 -21.31 -10.86 -16.13
N GLN A 93 -21.24 -11.06 -14.82
CA GLN A 93 -20.01 -11.38 -14.09
C GLN A 93 -20.24 -12.63 -13.25
N LEU A 94 -19.34 -13.60 -13.37
CA LEU A 94 -19.42 -14.84 -12.62
C LEU A 94 -18.23 -14.94 -11.67
N ASP A 95 -18.50 -15.13 -10.38
CA ASP A 95 -17.48 -15.31 -9.35
C ASP A 95 -17.28 -16.81 -9.05
N PHE A 96 -16.03 -17.24 -8.95
CA PHE A 96 -15.60 -18.61 -8.72
C PHE A 96 -14.59 -18.69 -7.57
N PRO A 97 -14.57 -19.79 -6.80
CA PRO A 97 -13.60 -19.96 -5.73
C PRO A 97 -12.19 -20.30 -6.23
N THR A 98 -12.08 -20.98 -7.38
CA THR A 98 -10.80 -21.45 -7.94
C THR A 98 -10.71 -21.16 -9.44
N LEU A 99 -9.48 -21.01 -9.94
CA LEU A 99 -9.19 -20.85 -11.37
C LEU A 99 -9.66 -22.06 -12.17
N GLU A 100 -9.42 -23.27 -11.67
CA GLU A 100 -9.83 -24.52 -12.32
C GLU A 100 -11.36 -24.61 -12.46
N ALA A 101 -12.12 -24.16 -11.46
CA ALA A 101 -13.58 -24.12 -11.55
C ALA A 101 -14.07 -23.17 -12.65
N ALA A 102 -13.41 -22.03 -12.82
CA ALA A 102 -13.73 -21.06 -13.88
C ALA A 102 -13.39 -21.62 -15.27
N ILE A 103 -12.23 -22.25 -15.45
CA ILE A 103 -11.82 -22.88 -16.72
C ILE A 103 -12.78 -24.00 -17.10
N ARG A 104 -13.07 -24.91 -16.16
CA ARG A 104 -14.01 -26.02 -16.40
C ARG A 104 -15.40 -25.52 -16.78
N TYR A 105 -15.84 -24.39 -16.21
CA TYR A 105 -17.11 -23.77 -16.60
C TYR A 105 -17.04 -23.25 -18.05
N ALA A 106 -15.97 -22.53 -18.41
CA ALA A 106 -15.76 -22.04 -19.76
C ALA A 106 -15.74 -23.18 -20.79
N GLU A 107 -15.01 -24.25 -20.51
CA GLU A 107 -14.93 -25.45 -21.36
C GLU A 107 -16.29 -26.14 -21.52
N ARG A 108 -17.04 -26.32 -20.42
CA ARG A 108 -18.40 -26.89 -20.46
C ARG A 108 -19.36 -26.07 -21.29
N GLN A 109 -19.15 -24.76 -21.33
CA GLN A 109 -19.98 -23.82 -22.10
C GLN A 109 -19.43 -23.55 -23.49
N GLY A 110 -18.34 -24.19 -23.92
CA GLY A 110 -17.75 -23.99 -25.24
C GLY A 110 -17.20 -22.57 -25.46
N LEU A 111 -16.82 -21.86 -24.40
CA LEU A 111 -16.34 -20.49 -24.47
C LEU A 111 -14.84 -20.44 -24.77
N ASN A 112 -14.43 -19.55 -25.68
CA ASN A 112 -13.03 -19.19 -25.81
C ASN A 112 -12.61 -18.41 -24.55
N HIS A 113 -11.49 -18.76 -23.91
CA HIS A 113 -11.12 -18.16 -22.63
C HIS A 113 -9.66 -17.70 -22.59
N VAL A 114 -9.43 -16.57 -21.93
CA VAL A 114 -8.11 -15.98 -21.69
C VAL A 114 -7.90 -15.87 -20.19
N VAL A 115 -6.87 -16.56 -19.68
CA VAL A 115 -6.50 -16.51 -18.26
C VAL A 115 -5.48 -15.40 -18.04
N GLN A 116 -5.82 -14.45 -17.19
CA GLN A 116 -4.89 -13.42 -16.75
C GLN A 116 -4.23 -13.81 -15.43
N ALA A 117 -2.90 -13.92 -15.45
CA ALA A 117 -2.13 -14.15 -14.23
C ALA A 117 -2.35 -12.98 -13.23
N PRO A 118 -2.53 -13.28 -11.93
CA PRO A 118 -2.70 -12.25 -10.92
C PRO A 118 -1.43 -11.38 -10.87
N SER A 119 -1.58 -10.06 -10.99
CA SER A 119 -0.43 -9.16 -10.95
C SER A 119 0.23 -9.19 -9.57
N SER A 120 1.56 -9.03 -9.55
CA SER A 120 2.39 -9.08 -8.33
C SER A 120 2.08 -7.96 -7.32
N GLY A 121 1.31 -6.93 -7.70
CA GLY A 121 0.78 -5.91 -6.80
C GLY A 121 -0.54 -6.29 -6.11
N CYS A 122 -1.21 -7.35 -6.61
CA CYS A 122 -2.49 -7.85 -6.11
C CYS A 122 -2.32 -9.17 -5.35
N GLN A 123 -1.27 -9.92 -5.67
CA GLN A 123 -0.64 -10.84 -4.74
C GLN A 123 -0.03 -9.99 -3.62
N ALA A 124 -0.56 -10.09 -2.40
CA ALA A 124 0.21 -9.66 -1.24
C ALA A 124 1.57 -10.37 -1.34
N LYS A 125 2.67 -9.63 -1.48
CA LYS A 125 4.02 -10.20 -1.51
C LYS A 125 4.26 -10.98 -0.22
N VAL A 126 3.88 -12.26 -0.17
CA VAL A 126 4.46 -13.25 0.73
C VAL A 126 5.68 -13.82 0.01
N SER A 127 6.60 -12.92 -0.31
CA SER A 127 7.93 -13.20 -0.81
C SER A 127 8.71 -11.89 -0.70
N ASN A 128 8.85 -11.45 0.54
CA ASN A 128 10.15 -11.03 1.06
C ASN A 128 10.10 -10.86 2.58
N ARG A 129 9.59 -11.85 3.33
CA ARG A 129 9.76 -11.80 4.79
C ARG A 129 11.26 -11.78 5.11
N GLN A 130 12.08 -12.51 4.36
CA GLN A 130 13.52 -12.57 4.60
C GLN A 130 14.30 -11.28 4.26
N ALA A 131 13.96 -10.45 3.26
CA ALA A 131 14.68 -9.17 3.04
C ALA A 131 14.09 -7.97 3.80
N SER A 132 12.81 -7.99 4.20
CA SER A 132 12.28 -7.00 5.14
C SER A 132 12.65 -7.34 6.59
N GLU A 133 12.73 -8.63 6.94
CA GLU A 133 13.34 -9.08 8.19
C GLU A 133 14.84 -8.85 8.15
N GLN A 134 15.57 -8.96 7.05
CA GLN A 134 16.99 -8.57 7.08
C GLN A 134 17.20 -7.07 7.28
N ARG A 135 16.28 -6.20 6.83
CA ARG A 135 16.37 -4.75 7.11
C ARG A 135 15.89 -4.39 8.52
N HIS A 136 14.87 -5.08 9.03
CA HIS A 136 14.39 -4.92 10.41
C HIS A 136 15.23 -5.65 11.45
N VAL A 137 15.84 -6.79 11.14
CA VAL A 137 16.79 -7.51 12.02
C VAL A 137 18.16 -6.84 11.96
N PHE A 138 18.58 -6.27 10.83
CA PHE A 138 19.75 -5.41 10.81
C PHE A 138 19.48 -4.13 11.59
N SER A 139 18.30 -3.50 11.49
CA SER A 139 17.98 -2.38 12.39
C SER A 139 17.85 -2.84 13.84
N ASP A 140 17.25 -3.99 14.14
CA ASP A 140 16.96 -4.41 15.52
C ASP A 140 18.18 -4.99 16.22
N VAL A 141 19.10 -5.67 15.52
CA VAL A 141 20.38 -6.12 16.09
C VAL A 141 21.35 -4.95 16.18
N VAL A 142 21.33 -4.01 15.23
CA VAL A 142 22.17 -2.80 15.33
C VAL A 142 21.60 -1.85 16.39
N TRP A 143 20.28 -1.75 16.55
CA TRP A 143 19.63 -0.99 17.63
C TRP A 143 19.72 -1.71 18.97
N GLN A 144 19.61 -3.04 19.05
CA GLN A 144 19.88 -3.77 20.29
C GLN A 144 21.36 -3.73 20.65
N ARG A 145 22.28 -3.77 19.68
CA ARG A 145 23.73 -3.67 19.94
C ARG A 145 24.15 -2.24 20.25
N LEU A 146 23.49 -1.23 19.69
CA LEU A 146 23.68 0.18 20.06
C LEU A 146 23.04 0.47 21.42
N GLN A 147 21.87 -0.08 21.71
CA GLN A 147 21.19 0.00 23.00
C GLN A 147 22.00 -0.73 24.08
N LEU A 148 22.56 -1.90 23.78
CA LEU A 148 23.45 -2.64 24.68
C LEU A 148 24.82 -1.97 24.79
N ALA A 149 25.34 -1.33 23.74
CA ALA A 149 26.57 -0.52 23.80
C ALA A 149 26.35 0.77 24.61
N TRP A 150 25.17 1.37 24.53
CA TRP A 150 24.76 2.51 25.37
C TRP A 150 24.58 2.08 26.83
N LEU A 151 24.00 0.90 27.07
CA LEU A 151 23.84 0.30 28.40
C LEU A 151 25.18 -0.25 28.98
N GLN A 152 26.10 -0.70 28.14
CA GLN A 152 27.44 -1.14 28.56
C GLN A 152 28.38 0.05 28.76
N ALA A 153 28.22 1.12 27.98
CA ALA A 153 28.86 2.40 28.23
C ALA A 153 28.39 2.98 29.57
N SER A 154 27.08 2.97 29.87
CA SER A 154 26.58 3.48 31.15
C SER A 154 27.01 2.66 32.38
N HIS A 155 27.32 1.37 32.22
CA HIS A 155 27.72 0.47 33.31
C HIS A 155 29.23 0.26 33.47
N ASN A 156 30.07 0.57 32.47
CA ASN A 156 31.52 0.39 32.56
C ASN A 156 32.34 1.69 32.66
N TYR A 157 31.69 2.84 32.82
CA TYR A 157 32.33 4.01 33.45
C TYR A 157 32.21 3.87 34.96
N GLY A 158 33.33 3.49 35.58
CA GLY A 158 33.40 3.25 37.01
C GLY A 158 32.96 4.46 37.85
N ALA A 159 32.37 4.11 38.99
CA ALA A 159 32.40 4.84 40.26
C ALA A 159 31.48 6.06 40.44
N GLY A 160 30.48 5.85 41.30
CA GLY A 160 30.01 6.85 42.27
C GLY A 160 28.72 7.58 41.88
N ALA A 161 28.00 8.07 42.89
CA ALA A 161 26.73 8.79 42.80
C ALA A 161 26.69 10.00 41.82
N LYS A 162 27.82 10.36 41.21
CA LYS A 162 27.94 11.31 40.09
C LYS A 162 27.47 10.71 38.75
N ALA A 163 27.46 9.40 38.54
CA ALA A 163 27.00 8.83 37.27
C ALA A 163 25.47 8.96 37.05
N ALA A 164 24.68 9.00 38.14
CA ALA A 164 23.22 9.09 38.06
C ALA A 164 22.74 10.43 37.48
N HIS A 165 23.29 11.56 37.93
CA HIS A 165 22.91 12.87 37.37
C HIS A 165 23.28 13.02 35.90
N ILE A 166 24.39 12.40 35.45
CA ILE A 166 24.84 12.41 34.06
C ILE A 166 23.90 11.55 33.19
N GLN A 167 23.51 10.37 33.67
CA GLN A 167 22.55 9.51 32.98
C GLN A 167 21.17 10.17 32.87
N THR A 168 20.70 10.85 33.92
CA THR A 168 19.45 11.64 33.88
C THR A 168 19.56 12.86 32.96
N ALA A 169 20.71 13.54 32.93
CA ALA A 169 20.97 14.65 32.00
C ALA A 169 21.04 14.18 30.54
N LEU A 170 21.47 12.94 30.27
CA LEU A 170 21.49 12.35 28.93
C LEU A 170 20.08 11.96 28.44
N SER A 171 19.19 11.56 29.35
CA SER A 171 17.80 11.21 29.03
C SER A 171 16.87 12.42 28.93
N GLU A 172 17.05 13.42 29.80
CA GLU A 172 16.20 14.63 29.86
C GLU A 172 17.05 15.92 29.95
N PRO A 173 17.84 16.24 28.90
CA PRO A 173 18.78 17.36 28.94
C PRO A 173 18.11 18.74 29.03
N GLU A 174 16.87 18.88 28.54
CA GLU A 174 16.10 20.14 28.55
C GLU A 174 15.73 20.62 29.97
N THR A 175 15.74 19.72 30.96
CA THR A 175 15.37 20.02 32.34
C THR A 175 16.55 20.59 33.14
N PHE A 176 17.79 20.30 32.71
CA PHE A 176 19.02 20.66 33.43
C PHE A 176 19.75 21.83 32.78
N TYR A 177 19.68 21.97 31.46
CA TYR A 177 20.35 23.01 30.71
C TYR A 177 19.34 23.94 30.06
N ALA A 178 19.50 25.25 30.29
CA ALA A 178 18.64 26.25 29.69
C ALA A 178 19.07 26.60 28.26
N SER A 179 20.36 26.42 27.96
CA SER A 179 20.98 26.72 26.66
C SER A 179 21.92 25.59 26.20
N PRO A 180 22.01 25.28 24.89
CA PRO A 180 22.86 24.20 24.41
C PRO A 180 24.35 24.52 24.62
N MET A 181 24.68 25.81 24.74
CA MET A 181 26.04 26.28 24.98
C MET A 181 26.52 25.95 26.40
N GLU A 182 25.62 25.84 27.38
CA GLU A 182 25.98 25.49 28.78
C GLU A 182 26.59 24.08 28.84
N VAL A 183 26.06 23.14 28.06
CA VAL A 183 26.57 21.77 27.91
C VAL A 183 28.03 21.78 27.41
N VAL A 184 28.38 22.72 26.54
CA VAL A 184 29.74 22.85 25.99
C VAL A 184 30.72 23.35 27.06
N ASP A 185 30.27 24.22 27.95
CA ASP A 185 31.08 24.85 29.00
C ASP A 185 31.23 24.01 30.26
N ASP A 186 30.40 22.98 30.44
CA ASP A 186 30.51 22.10 31.61
C ASP A 186 31.82 21.33 31.68
N PRO A 187 32.63 21.50 32.73
CA PRO A 187 33.89 20.76 32.88
C PRO A 187 33.68 19.33 33.36
N VAL A 188 32.48 18.99 33.83
CA VAL A 188 32.14 17.69 34.43
C VAL A 188 31.85 16.64 33.36
N LEU A 189 31.39 17.06 32.18
CA LEU A 189 30.94 16.18 31.10
C LEU A 189 32.10 15.86 30.14
N ALA A 190 32.27 14.59 29.79
CA ALA A 190 33.26 14.17 28.79
C ALA A 190 32.87 14.64 27.38
N LEU A 191 33.83 14.66 26.45
CA LEU A 191 33.58 15.12 25.08
C LEU A 191 32.49 14.33 24.37
N ASP A 192 32.53 13.00 24.49
CA ASP A 192 31.57 12.10 23.85
C ASP A 192 30.17 12.26 24.46
N GLU A 193 30.10 12.54 25.76
CA GLU A 193 28.85 12.79 26.48
C GLU A 193 28.26 14.15 26.07
N LYS A 194 29.08 15.20 25.91
CA LYS A 194 28.66 16.49 25.36
C LYS A 194 28.06 16.34 23.96
N LEU A 195 28.71 15.55 23.11
CA LEU A 195 28.21 15.24 21.76
C LEU A 195 26.89 14.48 21.81
N ALA A 196 26.72 13.54 22.75
CA ALA A 196 25.48 12.78 22.89
C ALA A 196 24.31 13.68 23.30
N VAL A 197 24.52 14.57 24.28
CA VAL A 197 23.51 15.54 24.73
C VAL A 197 23.10 16.48 23.60
N LEU A 198 24.08 17.09 22.90
CA LEU A 198 23.80 18.03 21.80
C LEU A 198 23.10 17.37 20.61
N LYS A 199 23.42 16.10 20.31
CA LYS A 199 22.72 15.35 19.25
C LYS A 199 21.27 15.03 19.63
N ASN A 200 21.00 14.72 20.89
CA ASN A 200 19.64 14.52 21.39
C ASN A 200 18.82 15.81 21.27
N TRP A 201 19.39 16.95 21.69
CA TRP A 201 18.76 18.27 21.51
C TRP A 201 18.52 18.65 20.05
N ALA A 202 19.50 18.40 19.16
CA ALA A 202 19.35 18.67 17.74
C ALA A 202 18.18 17.88 17.14
N TRP A 203 17.99 16.63 17.59
CA TRP A 203 16.89 15.79 17.15
C TRP A 203 15.54 16.31 17.66
N ASN A 204 15.43 16.67 18.94
CA ASN A 204 14.20 17.24 19.51
C ASN A 204 13.79 18.55 18.82
N GLU A 205 14.74 19.49 18.62
CA GLU A 205 14.45 20.76 17.97
C GLU A 205 14.12 20.61 16.47
N TYR A 206 14.74 19.63 15.79
CA TYR A 206 14.37 19.27 14.41
C TYR A 206 12.92 18.74 14.32
N LEU A 207 12.48 17.95 15.30
CA LEU A 207 11.09 17.47 15.35
C LEU A 207 10.10 18.62 15.56
N ILE A 208 10.46 19.62 16.38
CA ILE A 208 9.63 20.81 16.59
C ILE A 208 9.54 21.67 15.32
N ASP A 209 10.64 21.85 14.60
CA ASP A 209 10.67 22.57 13.31
C ASP A 209 9.79 21.88 12.25
N LEU A 210 9.90 20.56 12.17
CA LEU A 210 9.08 19.74 11.27
C LEU A 210 7.58 19.86 11.61
N ALA A 211 7.22 19.76 12.89
CA ALA A 211 5.84 19.94 13.34
C ALA A 211 5.30 21.36 13.08
N THR A 212 6.17 22.37 13.22
CA THR A 212 5.84 23.78 12.92
C THR A 212 5.59 23.98 11.43
N ALA A 213 6.40 23.37 10.57
CA ALA A 213 6.21 23.37 9.11
C ALA A 213 4.94 22.63 8.67
N GLU A 214 4.52 21.60 9.41
CA GLU A 214 3.27 20.86 9.20
C GLU A 214 2.01 21.59 9.73
N GLY A 215 2.19 22.79 10.33
CA GLY A 215 1.09 23.66 10.74
C GLY A 215 0.49 23.34 12.11
N MET A 216 1.16 22.53 12.93
CA MET A 216 0.77 22.22 14.31
C MET A 216 1.91 22.52 15.28
N PRO A 217 2.16 23.80 15.62
CA PRO A 217 3.15 24.12 16.63
C PRO A 217 2.65 23.72 18.02
N GLU A 218 3.23 22.66 18.62
CA GLU A 218 2.94 22.27 20.02
C GLU A 218 3.33 23.37 21.01
N ASN A 219 4.35 24.16 20.68
CA ASN A 219 4.86 25.24 21.51
C ASN A 219 4.96 26.49 20.64
N ALA A 220 4.33 27.61 21.02
CA ALA A 220 4.40 28.88 20.29
C ALA A 220 5.80 29.57 20.35
N ARG A 221 6.86 28.79 20.57
CA ARG A 221 8.24 29.25 20.67
C ARG A 221 8.95 29.05 19.32
N PRO A 222 9.80 29.99 18.88
CA PRO A 222 10.67 29.78 17.73
C PRO A 222 11.69 28.66 18.03
N THR A 223 12.07 27.92 17.01
CA THR A 223 13.05 26.81 17.07
C THR A 223 14.43 27.33 17.47
N ARG A 224 15.11 26.63 18.39
CA ARG A 224 16.47 26.95 18.86
C ARG A 224 17.56 26.13 18.16
N ARG A 225 17.24 25.58 16.98
CA ARG A 225 18.15 24.73 16.20
C ARG A 225 19.51 25.39 15.94
N ASP A 226 19.51 26.67 15.61
CA ASP A 226 20.74 27.44 15.33
C ASP A 226 21.68 27.48 16.54
N GLU A 227 21.13 27.52 17.76
CA GLU A 227 21.93 27.50 19.00
C GLU A 227 22.62 26.15 19.20
N VAL A 228 21.94 25.05 18.83
CA VAL A 228 22.50 23.70 18.91
C VAL A 228 23.59 23.49 17.85
N GLU A 229 23.38 24.01 16.64
CA GLU A 229 24.39 23.98 15.58
C GLU A 229 25.64 24.78 15.97
N LEU A 230 25.47 25.96 16.57
CA LEU A 230 26.57 26.75 17.12
C LEU A 230 27.34 26.03 18.24
N ALA A 231 26.63 25.33 19.13
CA ALA A 231 27.24 24.56 20.21
C ALA A 231 28.08 23.38 19.68
N LEU A 232 27.60 22.67 18.66
CA LEU A 232 28.34 21.60 18.00
C LEU A 232 29.62 22.13 17.32
N LEU A 233 29.52 23.25 16.60
CA LEU A 233 30.67 23.92 15.98
C LEU A 233 31.69 24.41 17.02
N ALA A 234 31.23 24.94 18.15
CA ALA A 234 32.10 25.38 19.24
C ALA A 234 32.87 24.21 19.87
N LEU A 235 32.22 23.05 20.00
CA LEU A 235 32.84 21.83 20.53
C LEU A 235 33.90 21.28 19.56
N GLU A 236 33.60 21.23 18.27
CA GLU A 236 34.56 20.82 17.23
C GLU A 236 35.76 21.76 17.16
N GLY A 237 35.54 23.08 17.29
CA GLY A 237 36.63 24.05 17.36
C GLY A 237 37.53 23.86 18.59
N ARG A 238 36.99 23.42 19.73
CA ARG A 238 37.79 23.08 20.93
C ARG A 238 38.64 21.83 20.68
N THR A 239 38.07 20.77 20.12
CA THR A 239 38.80 19.52 19.87
C THR A 239 39.92 19.69 18.87
N GLN A 240 39.68 20.41 17.76
CA GLN A 240 40.69 20.70 16.74
C GLN A 240 41.86 21.53 17.31
N ARG A 241 41.57 22.52 18.18
CA ARG A 241 42.62 23.30 18.88
C ARG A 241 43.44 22.45 19.85
N PHE A 242 42.84 21.46 20.50
CA PHE A 242 43.58 20.51 21.33
C PHE A 242 44.45 19.57 20.48
N GLN A 243 43.93 19.05 19.36
CA GLN A 243 44.68 18.18 18.45
C GLN A 243 45.90 18.88 17.83
N THR A 244 45.74 20.12 17.37
CA THR A 244 46.82 20.92 16.78
C THR A 244 47.91 21.31 17.78
N ARG A 245 47.58 21.45 19.07
CA ARG A 245 48.57 21.66 20.16
C ARG A 245 49.35 20.40 20.52
N LEU A 246 48.74 19.22 20.35
CA LEU A 246 49.37 17.92 20.63
C LEU A 246 50.22 17.41 19.47
N SER A 247 50.13 18.00 18.28
CA SER A 247 51.04 17.79 17.17
C SER A 247 52.09 18.92 17.11
N PRO A 248 53.17 18.91 17.91
CA PRO A 248 54.26 19.84 17.68
C PRO A 248 54.97 19.39 16.40
N VAL A 249 54.75 20.16 15.33
CA VAL A 249 55.62 20.38 14.17
C VAL A 249 56.85 19.46 14.12
N CYS A 250 56.73 18.33 13.42
CA CYS A 250 57.88 17.55 12.98
C CYS A 250 58.45 18.21 11.72
N SER A 251 59.09 19.38 11.86
CA SER A 251 59.85 20.01 10.78
C SER A 251 61.28 20.24 11.23
N ARG A 252 62.20 19.42 10.72
CA ARG A 252 63.70 19.48 10.69
C ARG A 252 64.23 18.05 10.83
N ILE A 253 65.10 17.47 10.00
CA ILE A 253 66.12 17.94 9.05
C ILE A 253 66.32 16.79 8.04
N ALA A 254 66.33 17.09 6.74
CA ALA A 254 67.01 16.29 5.73
C ALA A 254 67.37 17.21 4.57
N ALA A 255 68.56 17.81 4.67
CA ALA A 255 69.31 18.40 3.57
C ALA A 255 70.78 18.00 3.77
#